data_AF-A0A950CFL0-F1
#
_entry.id   AF-A0A950CFL0-F1
#
_cell.length_a   1.000
_cell.length_b   1.000
_cell.length_c   1.000
_cell.angle_alpha   90.00
_cell.angle_beta   90.00
_cell.angle_gamma   90.00
#
_symmetry.space_group_name_H-M   'P 1'
#
loop_
_entity.id
_entity.type
_entity.pdbx_description
1 polymer ?
#
loop_
_entity_poly.entity_id
_entity_poly.type
_entity_poly.pdbx_seq_one_letter_code
_entity_poly.pdbx_strand_id
1 'polypeptide(L)' 'DSDSRRTIEDLVRRVEKIETAIEPKFQAHFVAAMGIPHSTEPYTQLRKVVQLPAAKPAQPRSGARAGRRRATFEG' A
#
# COMPACT_ATOMS: atom_id res chain seq x y z
N ASP A 1 32.93 -3.66 -17.05
CA ASP A 1 31.67 -3.04 -17.54
C ASP A 1 30.75 -4.06 -18.22
N SER A 2 31.25 -4.89 -19.14
CA SER A 2 30.46 -5.96 -19.80
C SER A 2 29.87 -7.00 -18.84
N ASP A 3 30.63 -7.42 -17.82
CA ASP A 3 30.19 -8.45 -16.89
C ASP A 3 29.03 -7.97 -16.00
N SER A 4 29.04 -6.70 -15.59
CA SER A 4 27.98 -6.09 -14.80
C SER A 4 26.63 -6.10 -15.52
N ARG A 5 26.62 -5.90 -16.84
CA ARG A 5 25.39 -5.96 -17.65
C ARG A 5 24.79 -7.36 -17.63
N ARG A 6 25.60 -8.37 -17.88
CA ARG A 6 25.19 -9.78 -17.84
C ARG A 6 24.66 -10.17 -16.46
N THR A 7 25.32 -9.73 -15.39
CA THR A 7 24.85 -9.96 -14.02
C THR A 7 23.46 -9.35 -13.76
N ILE A 8 23.21 -8.12 -14.20
CA ILE A 8 21.90 -7.47 -14.03
C ILE A 8 20.82 -8.18 -14.85
N GLU A 9 21.12 -8.60 -16.08
CA GLU A 9 20.17 -9.35 -16.92
C GLU A 9 19.75 -10.67 -16.26
N ASP A 10 20.70 -11.42 -15.71
CA ASP A 10 20.43 -12.66 -14.99
C ASP A 10 19.59 -12.41 -13.72
N LEU A 11 19.83 -11.31 -13.00
CA LEU A 11 19.06 -10.92 -11.83
C LEU A 11 17.61 -10.54 -12.19
N VAL A 12 17.42 -9.72 -13.23
CA VAL A 12 16.09 -9.28 -13.66
C VAL A 12 15.18 -10.45 -14.01
N ARG A 13 15.73 -11.52 -14.63
CA ARG A 13 14.98 -12.75 -14.94
C ARG A 13 14.45 -13.47 -13.70
N ARG A 14 15.05 -13.25 -12.54
CA ARG A 14 14.70 -13.88 -11.26
C ARG A 14 13.80 -13.01 -10.38
N VAL A 15 13.49 -11.79 -10.80
CA VAL A 15 12.63 -10.88 -10.05
C VAL A 15 11.19 -11.42 -10.06
N GLU A 16 10.64 -11.62 -8.88
CA GLU A 16 9.21 -11.86 -8.70
C GLU A 16 8.44 -10.55 -8.87
N LYS A 17 7.45 -10.56 -9.75
CA LYS A 17 6.59 -9.39 -9.99
C LYS A 17 5.33 -9.54 -9.15
N ILE A 18 5.07 -8.54 -8.31
CA ILE A 18 3.83 -8.47 -7.52
C ILE A 18 2.86 -7.51 -8.20
N GLU A 19 1.66 -8.00 -8.51
CA GLU A 19 0.57 -7.19 -9.04
C GLU A 19 -0.21 -6.52 -7.91
N THR A 20 0.01 -5.21 -7.75
CA THR A 20 -0.52 -4.41 -6.63
C THR A 20 -2.06 -4.32 -6.59
N ALA A 21 -2.72 -4.58 -7.72
CA ALA A 21 -4.17 -4.58 -7.83
C ALA A 21 -4.82 -5.81 -7.17
N ILE A 22 -4.12 -6.95 -7.12
CA ILE A 22 -4.63 -8.22 -6.59
C ILE A 22 -3.93 -8.67 -5.30
N GLU A 23 -2.76 -8.10 -4.98
CA GLU A 23 -2.01 -8.42 -3.76
C GLU A 23 -2.84 -8.10 -2.50
N PRO A 24 -3.25 -9.11 -1.69
CA PRO A 24 -4.19 -8.93 -0.59
C PRO A 24 -3.78 -7.88 0.44
N LYS A 25 -2.47 -7.75 0.71
CA LYS A 25 -1.97 -6.81 1.73
C LYS A 25 -1.57 -5.45 1.18
N PHE A 26 -1.41 -5.32 -0.15
CA PHE A 26 -0.89 -4.10 -0.75
C PHE A 26 -1.77 -2.89 -0.43
N GLN A 27 -3.09 -3.03 -0.55
CA GLN A 27 -4.02 -1.94 -0.23
C GLN A 27 -3.93 -1.47 1.22
N ALA A 28 -3.81 -2.41 2.17
CA ALA A 28 -3.68 -2.06 3.59
C ALA A 28 -2.37 -1.28 3.85
N HIS A 29 -1.26 -1.75 3.28
CA HIS A 29 0.04 -1.06 3.38
C HIS A 29 -0.01 0.32 2.71
N PHE A 30 -0.57 0.41 1.51
CA PHE A 30 -0.68 1.66 0.76
C PHE A 30 -1.49 2.70 1.52
N VAL A 31 -2.67 2.33 2.02
CA VAL A 31 -3.52 3.24 2.80
C VAL A 31 -2.82 3.70 4.09
N ALA A 32 -2.11 2.80 4.78
CA ALA A 32 -1.39 3.16 6.00
C ALA A 32 -0.22 4.12 5.71
N ALA A 33 0.46 3.96 4.57
CA ALA A 33 1.55 4.82 4.12
C ALA A 33 1.10 6.23 3.68
N MET A 34 -0.20 6.45 3.44
CA MET A 34 -0.72 7.78 3.08
C MET A 34 -0.81 8.75 4.27
N GLY A 35 -0.68 8.28 5.52
CA GLY A 35 -0.56 9.16 6.68
C GLY A 35 0.76 9.92 6.70
N ILE A 36 0.85 11.05 7.40
CA ILE A 36 2.10 11.80 7.58
C ILE A 36 2.62 11.56 9.01
N PRO A 37 3.78 10.90 9.19
CA PRO A 37 4.60 10.18 8.20
C PRO A 37 4.02 8.81 7.80
N HIS A 38 3.08 8.28 8.60
CA HIS A 38 2.32 7.05 8.38
C HIS A 38 1.13 7.05 9.33
N SER A 39 0.10 6.25 9.06
CA SER A 39 -1.11 6.22 9.90
C SER A 39 -0.93 5.48 11.23
N THR A 40 -0.07 4.46 11.28
CA THR A 40 0.09 3.58 12.46
C THR A 40 1.50 3.49 13.01
N GLU A 41 2.51 3.86 12.23
CA GLU A 41 3.90 3.63 12.60
C GLU A 41 4.43 4.81 13.41
N PRO A 42 5.24 4.56 14.44
CA PRO A 42 5.63 5.60 15.38
C PRO A 42 6.71 6.54 14.82
N TYR A 43 7.55 6.10 13.88
CA TYR A 43 8.65 6.89 13.31
C TYR A 43 9.55 7.56 14.37
N THR A 44 9.92 6.81 15.41
CA THR A 44 10.61 7.33 16.61
C THR A 44 11.89 8.11 16.31
N GLN A 45 12.71 7.67 15.35
CA GLN A 45 13.94 8.39 15.00
C GLN A 45 13.64 9.70 14.27
N LEU A 46 12.65 9.73 13.38
CA LEU A 46 12.26 10.95 12.66
C LEU A 46 11.68 12.01 13.61
N ARG A 47 10.88 11.58 14.61
CA ARG A 47 10.31 12.49 15.62
C ARG A 47 11.34 13.21 16.49
N LYS A 48 12.57 12.70 16.58
CA LYS A 48 13.65 13.38 17.32
C LYS A 48 14.17 14.60 16.60
N VAL A 49 14.06 14.62 15.27
CA VAL A 49 14.69 15.63 14.41
C VAL A 49 13.67 16.55 13.73
N VAL A 50 12.40 16.13 13.64
CA VAL A 50 11.30 16.89 13.03
C VAL A 50 10.06 16.85 13.92
N GLN A 51 9.39 17.99 14.05
CA GLN A 51 8.10 18.08 14.74
C GLN A 51 6.99 17.57 13.82
N LEU A 52 6.52 16.36 14.07
CA LEU A 52 5.48 15.71 13.28
C LEU A 52 4.08 16.02 13.84
N PRO A 53 3.04 16.05 12.98
CA PRO A 53 1.66 16.15 13.43
C PRO A 53 1.28 15.06 14.44
N ALA A 54 0.28 15.36 15.27
CA ALA A 54 -0.33 14.35 16.12
C ALA A 54 -0.96 13.25 15.25
N ALA A 55 -0.83 11.99 15.68
CA ALA A 55 -1.39 10.86 14.94
C ALA A 55 -2.92 10.99 14.86
N LYS A 56 -3.47 10.89 13.65
CA LYS A 56 -4.91 10.87 13.44
C LYS A 56 -5.42 9.45 13.75
N PRO A 57 -6.50 9.28 14.55
CA PRO A 57 -7.08 7.97 14.77
C PRO A 57 -7.53 7.36 13.43
N ALA A 58 -7.20 6.08 13.21
CA ALA A 58 -7.58 5.37 12.00
C ALA A 58 -9.12 5.35 11.88
N GLN A 59 -9.66 5.91 10.79
CA GLN A 59 -11.09 5.77 10.50
C GLN A 59 -11.38 4.32 10.13
N PRO A 60 -12.35 3.65 10.77
CA PRO A 60 -12.79 2.33 10.34
C PRO A 60 -13.36 2.47 8.92
N ARG A 61 -12.79 1.75 7.95
CA ARG A 61 -13.38 1.67 6.61
C ARG A 61 -14.66 0.85 6.73
N SER A 62 -15.81 1.50 6.72
CA SER A 62 -17.07 0.81 6.46
C SER A 62 -16.94 0.10 5.12
N GLY A 63 -17.27 -1.19 5.11
CA GLY A 63 -17.00 -2.10 4.00
C GLY A 63 -17.48 -1.54 2.67
N ALA A 64 -16.55 -1.24 1.76
CA ALA A 64 -16.85 -0.95 0.37
C ALA A 64 -17.23 -2.27 -0.34
N ARG A 65 -18.45 -2.73 -0.06
CA ARG A 65 -19.22 -3.61 -0.95
C ARG A 65 -20.72 -3.42 -0.66
N ALA A 66 -21.17 -2.17 -0.75
CA ALA A 66 -22.57 -1.89 -0.96
C ALA A 66 -22.98 -2.59 -2.27
N GLY A 67 -23.83 -3.60 -2.11
CA GLY A 67 -24.28 -4.50 -3.16
C GLY A 67 -24.72 -3.76 -4.41
N ARG A 68 -24.16 -4.17 -5.55
CA ARG A 68 -24.60 -3.75 -6.88
C ARG A 68 -26.07 -4.16 -7.02
N ARG A 69 -26.93 -3.14 -7.08
CA ARG A 69 -28.39 -3.18 -7.18
C ARG A 69 -28.86 -4.22 -8.21
N ARG A 70 -29.59 -5.24 -7.76
CA ARG A 70 -30.48 -6.04 -8.62
C ARG A 70 -31.90 -5.55 -8.34
N ALA A 71 -32.33 -4.51 -9.05
CA ALA A 71 -33.73 -4.19 -9.15
C ALA A 71 -34.31 -5.17 -10.18
N THR A 72 -35.02 -6.19 -9.71
CA THR A 72 -35.93 -6.97 -10.54
C THR A 72 -37.05 -6.04 -10.96
N PHE A 73 -37.13 -5.74 -12.25
CA PHE A 73 -38.31 -5.17 -12.88
C PHE A 73 -39.32 -6.32 -13.01
N GLU A 74 -40.34 -6.36 -12.15
CA GLU A 74 -41.54 -7.15 -12.42
C GLU A 74 -42.53 -6.27 -13.18
N GLY A 75 -42.95 -6.78 -14.34
CA GLY A 75 -44.16 -6.37 -15.04
C GLY A 75 -45.25 -7.41 -14.82
#